data_AF-A0A1E3W001-F1
#
_entry.id   AF-A0A1E3W001-F1
#
_cell.length_a   1.000
_cell.length_b   1.000
_cell.length_c   1.000
_cell.angle_alpha   90.00
_cell.angle_beta   90.00
_cell.angle_gamma   90.00
#
_symmetry.space_group_name_H-M   'P 1'
#
loop_
_entity.id
_entity.type
_entity.pdbx_description
1 polymer ?
#
loop_
_entity_poly.entity_id
_entity_poly.type
_entity_poly.pdbx_seq_one_letter_code
_entity_poly.pdbx_strand_id
1 'polypeptide(L)'
;MVRVTAEALLGAGCIEEVLVVTGHDAEAIEEALEGLAVRVLYNSDWRDGMGRSIARGVAGLTARPDGVAIVQGDMPFLAPELIERLGATFRDCHGKSVVFPATPSGEQRNPVLWPRRFFDRLKSLSGPEGAKSVLNEAAEFCCPVLTSDEKALRDIDVPDDLPG
;
A
#
# COMPACT_ATOMS: atom_id res chain seq x y z
N MET A 1 8.69 11.88 -3.68
CA MET A 1 7.39 11.17 -3.85
C MET A 1 7.06 10.38 -2.60
N VAL A 2 7.93 9.47 -2.15
CA VAL A 2 7.71 8.67 -0.92
C VAL A 2 7.30 9.46 0.32
N ARG A 3 7.88 10.65 0.53
CA ARG A 3 7.49 11.54 1.63
C ARG A 3 6.02 11.96 1.54
N VAL A 4 5.58 12.43 0.37
CA VAL A 4 4.20 12.88 0.12
C VAL A 4 3.22 11.73 0.35
N THR A 5 3.54 10.54 -0.17
CA THR A 5 2.73 9.34 0.07
C THR A 5 2.66 8.98 1.56
N ALA A 6 3.78 9.04 2.28
CA ALA A 6 3.82 8.77 3.71
C ALA A 6 3.01 9.80 4.52
N GLU A 7 3.12 11.09 4.19
CA GLU A 7 2.32 12.17 4.80
C GLU A 7 0.82 11.96 4.56
N ALA A 8 0.41 11.53 3.36
CA ALA A 8 -0.98 11.21 3.07
C ALA A 8 -1.50 10.04 3.93
N LEU A 9 -0.68 9.00 4.14
CA LEU A 9 -1.02 7.88 5.01
C LEU A 9 -1.11 8.29 6.49
N LEU A 10 -0.15 9.10 6.96
CA LEU A 10 -0.15 9.63 8.33
C LEU A 10 -1.31 10.61 8.59
N GLY A 11 -1.82 11.26 7.54
CA GLY A 11 -2.99 12.14 7.61
C GLY A 11 -4.32 11.40 7.73
N ALA A 12 -4.35 10.09 7.46
CA ALA A 12 -5.55 9.26 7.60
C ALA A 12 -5.66 8.72 9.04
N GLY A 13 -6.69 9.16 9.76
CA GLY A 13 -6.97 8.74 11.14
C GLY A 13 -7.30 7.27 11.32
N CYS A 14 -7.59 6.53 10.24
CA CYS A 14 -7.77 5.08 10.25
C CYS A 14 -6.45 4.28 10.17
N ILE A 15 -5.30 4.95 10.04
CA ILE A 15 -3.97 4.32 10.00
C ILE A 15 -3.29 4.46 11.37
N GLU A 16 -2.97 3.32 11.99
CA GLU A 16 -2.29 3.29 13.29
C GLU A 16 -0.76 3.28 13.17
N GLU A 17 -0.23 2.70 12.09
CA GLU A 17 1.20 2.48 11.89
C GLU A 17 1.52 2.57 10.39
N VAL A 18 2.59 3.30 10.05
CA VAL A 18 3.14 3.36 8.69
C VAL A 18 4.54 2.74 8.69
N LEU A 19 4.70 1.67 7.92
CA LEU A 19 5.99 1.02 7.68
C LEU A 19 6.42 1.27 6.24
N VAL A 20 7.63 1.79 6.06
CA VAL A 20 8.23 1.98 4.74
C VAL A 20 9.33 0.95 4.55
N VAL A 21 9.20 0.13 3.52
CA VAL A 21 10.20 -0.89 3.20
C VAL A 21 11.14 -0.35 2.12
N THR A 22 12.42 -0.26 2.44
CA THR A 22 13.47 0.25 1.56
C THR A 22 14.32 -0.87 0.95
N GLY A 23 15.14 -0.53 -0.05
CA GLY A 23 15.97 -1.47 -0.80
C GLY A 23 17.12 -0.78 -1.53
N HIS A 24 16.95 -0.53 -2.83
CA HIS A 24 17.98 0.05 -3.69
C HIS A 24 18.51 1.41 -3.19
N ASP A 25 17.61 2.35 -2.89
CA ASP A 25 17.92 3.73 -2.52
C ASP A 25 17.60 4.02 -1.04
N ALA A 26 17.97 3.10 -0.15
CA ALA A 26 17.59 3.17 1.26
C ALA A 26 17.99 4.48 1.95
N GLU A 27 19.23 4.95 1.75
CA GLU A 27 19.73 6.20 2.36
C GLU A 27 18.90 7.42 1.93
N ALA A 28 18.67 7.58 0.61
CA ALA A 28 17.89 8.70 0.08
C ALA A 28 16.42 8.66 0.52
N ILE A 29 15.83 7.45 0.62
CA ILE A 29 14.46 7.29 1.12
C ILE A 29 14.38 7.61 2.62
N GLU A 30 15.35 7.17 3.42
CA GLU A 30 15.42 7.44 4.85
C GLU A 30 15.57 8.95 5.13
N GLU A 31 16.44 9.63 4.39
CA GLU A 31 16.60 11.09 4.44
C GLU A 31 15.28 11.80 4.07
N ALA A 32 14.63 11.38 2.99
CA ALA A 32 13.36 11.96 2.56
C ALA A 32 12.23 11.79 3.59
N LEU A 33 12.31 10.79 4.47
CA LEU A 33 11.32 10.50 5.51
C LEU A 33 11.68 11.10 6.88
N GLU A 34 12.80 11.82 6.99
CA GLU A 34 13.24 12.39 8.26
C GLU A 34 12.16 13.29 8.89
N GLY A 35 11.96 13.12 10.19
CA GLY A 35 10.95 13.84 10.98
C GLY A 35 9.52 13.32 10.85
N LEU A 36 9.25 12.32 10.01
CA LEU A 36 7.93 11.67 9.95
C LEU A 36 7.80 10.54 10.96
N ALA A 37 6.59 10.32 11.46
CA ALA A 37 6.26 9.23 12.38
C ALA A 37 6.10 7.88 11.65
N VAL A 38 7.13 7.47 10.90
CA VAL A 38 7.17 6.21 10.15
C VAL A 38 8.24 5.27 10.68
N ARG A 39 8.04 3.97 10.51
CA ARG A 39 9.09 2.96 10.76
C ARG A 39 9.69 2.50 9.45
N VAL A 40 11.00 2.66 9.30
CA VAL A 40 11.71 2.18 8.11
C VAL A 40 12.25 0.77 8.33
N LEU A 41 12.04 -0.10 7.34
CA LEU A 41 12.55 -1.46 7.31
C LEU A 41 13.40 -1.65 6.06
N TYR A 42 14.63 -2.11 6.24
CA TYR A 42 15.46 -2.50 5.11
C TYR A 42 15.12 -3.93 4.63
N ASN A 43 14.96 -4.08 3.31
CA ASN A 43 14.90 -5.37 2.63
C ASN A 43 16.22 -5.63 1.88
N SER A 44 17.07 -6.52 2.41
CA SER A 44 18.31 -6.93 1.75
C SER A 44 18.08 -7.64 0.41
N ASP A 45 16.93 -8.27 0.26
CA ASP A 45 16.57 -9.11 -0.88
C ASP A 45 15.68 -8.35 -1.87
N TRP A 46 15.80 -7.01 -1.91
CA TRP A 46 14.97 -6.15 -2.76
C TRP A 46 15.07 -6.48 -4.27
N ARG A 47 16.20 -7.06 -4.69
CA ARG A 47 16.43 -7.50 -6.08
C ARG A 47 15.54 -8.67 -6.49
N ASP A 48 15.01 -9.43 -5.52
CA ASP A 48 14.11 -10.56 -5.77
C ASP A 48 12.67 -10.10 -6.05
N GLY A 49 12.41 -8.79 -6.05
CA GLY A 49 11.16 -8.18 -6.48
C GLY A 49 10.22 -7.77 -5.34
N MET A 50 9.12 -7.12 -5.74
CA MET A 50 8.15 -6.48 -4.84
C MET A 50 7.56 -7.44 -3.80
N GLY A 51 7.43 -8.73 -4.12
CA GLY A 51 6.93 -9.74 -3.20
C GLY A 51 7.74 -9.84 -1.90
N ARG A 52 9.07 -9.72 -1.96
CA ARG A 52 9.93 -9.73 -0.77
C ARG A 52 9.74 -8.48 0.08
N SER A 53 9.56 -7.32 -0.54
CA SER A 53 9.30 -6.07 0.18
C SER A 53 7.95 -6.11 0.91
N ILE A 54 6.90 -6.62 0.26
CA ILE A 54 5.60 -6.83 0.90
C ILE A 54 5.73 -7.80 2.08
N ALA A 55 6.36 -8.96 1.86
CA ALA A 55 6.55 -9.96 2.90
C ALA A 55 7.31 -9.38 4.11
N ARG A 56 8.37 -8.58 3.86
CA ARG A 56 9.16 -7.89 4.89
C ARG A 56 8.31 -6.90 5.68
N GLY A 57 7.50 -6.09 5.00
CA GLY A 57 6.61 -5.11 5.62
C GLY A 57 5.58 -5.76 6.53
N VAL A 58 4.85 -6.77 6.02
CA VAL A 58 3.81 -7.48 6.79
C VAL A 58 4.42 -8.25 7.97
N ALA A 59 5.63 -8.82 7.82
CA ALA A 59 6.34 -9.47 8.91
C ALA A 59 6.86 -8.48 9.98
N GLY A 60 7.03 -7.20 9.63
CA GLY A 60 7.52 -6.15 10.53
C GLY A 60 6.44 -5.45 11.36
N LEU A 61 5.16 -5.75 11.10
CA LEU A 61 4.03 -5.24 11.88
C LEU A 61 4.21 -5.58 13.35
N THR A 62 4.21 -4.57 14.22
CA THR A 62 4.31 -4.78 15.67
C THR A 62 2.94 -4.83 16.34
N ALA A 63 1.96 -4.16 15.75
CA ALA A 63 0.58 -4.24 16.17
C ALA A 63 -0.08 -5.54 15.66
N ARG A 64 -1.30 -5.80 16.13
CA ARG A 64 -2.20 -6.81 15.56
C ARG A 64 -3.37 -6.09 14.88
N PRO A 65 -3.16 -5.45 13.72
CA PRO A 65 -4.22 -4.69 13.04
C PRO A 65 -5.19 -5.64 12.33
N ASP A 66 -6.45 -5.24 12.18
CA ASP A 66 -7.46 -6.05 11.48
C ASP A 66 -7.20 -6.17 9.97
N GLY A 67 -6.47 -5.22 9.41
CA GLY A 67 -5.98 -5.26 8.04
C GLY A 67 -4.70 -4.45 7.84
N VAL A 68 -4.10 -4.55 6.65
CA VAL A 68 -2.92 -3.79 6.25
C VAL A 68 -3.12 -3.22 4.85
N ALA A 69 -2.87 -1.92 4.68
CA ALA A 69 -2.82 -1.31 3.36
C ALA A 69 -1.44 -1.50 2.76
N ILE A 70 -1.38 -2.05 1.54
CA ILE A 70 -0.19 -2.06 0.71
C ILE A 70 -0.31 -0.90 -0.28
N VAL A 71 0.68 -0.01 -0.25
CA VAL A 71 0.71 1.27 -0.96
C VAL A 71 2.06 1.37 -1.69
N GLN A 72 2.07 1.83 -2.95
CA GLN A 72 3.32 2.13 -3.64
C GLN A 72 3.90 3.47 -3.14
N GLY A 73 5.23 3.57 -3.05
CA GLY A 73 5.91 4.76 -2.52
C GLY A 73 5.97 5.96 -3.48
N ASP A 74 5.40 5.83 -4.68
CA ASP A 74 5.46 6.79 -5.80
C ASP A 74 4.07 7.29 -6.20
N MET A 75 3.16 7.37 -5.22
CA MET A 75 1.80 7.91 -5.39
C MET A 75 1.72 9.35 -4.83
N PRO A 76 2.18 10.39 -5.55
CA PRO A 76 2.21 11.76 -5.03
C PRO A 76 0.84 12.42 -4.95
N PHE A 77 -0.17 11.88 -5.63
CA PHE A 77 -1.54 12.39 -5.60
C PHE A 77 -2.44 11.61 -4.64
N LEU A 78 -1.89 10.66 -3.88
CA LEU A 78 -2.64 9.93 -2.88
C LEU A 78 -3.16 10.92 -1.82
N ALA A 79 -4.47 10.90 -1.60
CA ALA A 79 -5.13 11.76 -0.63
C ALA A 79 -5.56 10.96 0.62
N PRO A 80 -5.43 11.52 1.84
CA PRO A 80 -5.90 10.88 3.06
C PRO A 80 -7.37 10.44 3.00
N GLU A 81 -8.22 11.20 2.31
CA GLU A 81 -9.65 10.94 2.16
C GLU A 81 -9.92 9.64 1.40
N LEU A 82 -9.05 9.27 0.46
CA LEU A 82 -9.16 7.98 -0.23
C LEU A 82 -8.90 6.84 0.76
N ILE A 83 -7.85 6.96 1.57
CA ILE A 83 -7.50 5.95 2.58
C ILE A 83 -8.64 5.79 3.60
N GLU A 84 -9.22 6.90 4.06
CA GLU A 84 -10.38 6.88 4.95
C GLU A 84 -11.59 6.16 4.34
N ARG A 85 -11.86 6.39 3.05
CA ARG A 85 -12.95 5.69 2.34
C ARG A 85 -12.70 4.19 2.23
N LEU A 86 -11.46 3.78 1.94
CA LEU A 86 -11.08 2.36 1.91
C LEU A 86 -11.22 1.74 3.30
N GLY A 87 -10.75 2.43 4.34
CA GLY A 87 -10.87 1.99 5.74
C GLY A 87 -12.32 1.88 6.21
N ALA A 88 -13.18 2.84 5.85
CA ALA A 88 -14.61 2.78 6.12
C ALA A 88 -15.27 1.57 5.44
N THR A 89 -15.02 1.38 4.14
CA THR A 89 -15.54 0.24 3.38
C THR A 89 -15.07 -1.10 3.96
N PHE A 90 -13.81 -1.16 4.41
CA PHE A 90 -13.27 -2.34 5.07
C PHE A 90 -13.98 -2.67 6.37
N ARG A 91 -14.29 -1.65 7.19
CA ARG A 91 -15.09 -1.82 8.42
C ARG A 91 -16.52 -2.27 8.09
N ASP A 92 -17.13 -1.73 7.05
CA ASP A 92 -18.47 -2.14 6.58
C ASP A 92 -18.47 -3.60 6.09
N CYS A 93 -17.34 -4.06 5.52
CA CYS A 93 -17.10 -5.47 5.19
C CYS A 93 -16.68 -6.33 6.40
N HIS A 94 -16.80 -5.81 7.63
CA HIS A 94 -16.38 -6.46 8.87
C HIS A 94 -14.92 -6.93 8.89
N GLY A 95 -14.05 -6.22 8.16
CA GLY A 95 -12.64 -6.57 8.01
C GLY A 95 -12.40 -7.93 7.34
N LYS A 96 -13.31 -8.37 6.47
CA LYS A 96 -13.21 -9.67 5.78
C LYS A 96 -12.86 -9.56 4.31
N SER A 97 -13.18 -8.46 3.65
CA SER A 97 -12.95 -8.28 2.22
C SER A 97 -11.62 -7.59 1.93
N VAL A 98 -11.00 -7.93 0.81
CA VAL A 98 -9.91 -7.12 0.23
C VAL A 98 -10.56 -5.88 -0.38
N VAL A 99 -10.10 -4.70 0.02
CA VAL A 99 -10.69 -3.42 -0.41
C VAL A 99 -9.65 -2.63 -1.19
N PHE A 100 -10.05 -2.06 -2.32
CA PHE A 100 -9.17 -1.25 -3.17
C PHE A 100 -9.98 -0.25 -3.98
N PRO A 101 -9.38 0.86 -4.40
CA PRO A 101 -9.99 1.73 -5.39
C PRO A 101 -10.04 1.03 -6.75
N ALA A 102 -11.13 1.25 -7.47
CA ALA A 102 -11.26 0.82 -8.85
C ALA A 102 -11.73 1.96 -9.75
N THR A 103 -11.28 1.94 -10.99
CA THR A 103 -11.78 2.87 -12.02
C THR A 103 -13.26 2.59 -12.29
N PRO A 104 -13.99 3.50 -12.98
CA PRO A 104 -15.37 3.24 -13.38
C PRO A 104 -15.54 2.01 -14.28
N SER A 105 -14.49 1.59 -14.99
CA SER A 105 -14.45 0.36 -15.78
C SER A 105 -14.16 -0.91 -14.96
N GLY A 106 -13.96 -0.77 -13.64
CA GLY A 106 -13.72 -1.88 -12.72
C GLY A 106 -12.25 -2.31 -12.62
N GLU A 107 -11.32 -1.53 -13.15
CA GLU A 107 -9.89 -1.83 -13.05
C GLU A 107 -9.39 -1.56 -11.63
N GLN A 108 -8.76 -2.56 -11.00
CA GLN A 108 -8.18 -2.43 -9.66
C GLN A 108 -6.97 -1.50 -9.68
N ARG A 109 -6.87 -0.62 -8.67
CA ARG A 109 -5.75 0.30 -8.47
C ARG A 109 -5.24 0.26 -7.03
N ASN A 110 -4.05 0.78 -6.80
CA ASN A 110 -3.52 0.94 -5.45
C ASN A 110 -4.18 2.15 -4.75
N PRO A 111 -4.20 2.20 -3.41
CA PRO A 111 -3.73 1.16 -2.47
C PRO A 111 -4.65 -0.06 -2.33
N VAL A 112 -4.11 -1.20 -1.91
CA VAL A 112 -4.91 -2.41 -1.62
C VAL A 112 -4.88 -2.71 -0.13
N LEU A 113 -6.05 -2.75 0.50
CA LEU A 113 -6.26 -3.04 1.90
C LEU A 113 -6.61 -4.53 2.09
N TRP A 114 -5.78 -5.23 2.84
CA TRP A 114 -5.83 -6.67 3.02
C TRP A 114 -6.29 -7.04 4.42
N PRO A 115 -7.30 -7.92 4.57
CA PRO A 115 -7.69 -8.41 5.89
C PRO A 115 -6.66 -9.37 6.47
N ARG A 116 -6.60 -9.43 7.80
CA ARG A 116 -5.60 -10.23 8.56
C ARG A 116 -5.45 -11.67 8.08
N ARG A 117 -6.54 -12.30 7.61
CA ARG A 117 -6.53 -13.69 7.11
C ARG A 117 -5.57 -13.91 5.93
N PHE A 118 -5.18 -12.87 5.19
CA PHE A 118 -4.19 -12.97 4.12
C PHE A 118 -2.75 -12.72 4.58
N PHE A 119 -2.50 -12.35 5.83
CA PHE A 119 -1.15 -11.97 6.27
C PHE A 119 -0.15 -13.11 6.12
N ASP A 120 -0.53 -14.34 6.43
CA ASP A 120 0.37 -15.50 6.23
C ASP A 120 0.72 -15.69 4.77
N ARG A 121 -0.25 -15.49 3.87
CA ARG A 121 -0.01 -15.54 2.43
C ARG A 121 0.88 -14.40 1.96
N LEU A 122 0.63 -13.16 2.41
CA LEU A 122 1.45 -11.99 2.10
C LEU A 122 2.90 -12.14 2.60
N LYS A 123 3.11 -12.70 3.80
CA LYS A 123 4.43 -13.01 4.35
C LYS A 123 5.18 -14.09 3.56
N SER A 124 4.47 -14.92 2.80
CA SER A 124 5.06 -15.96 1.95
C SER A 124 5.46 -15.48 0.56
N LEU A 125 5.19 -14.21 0.22
CA LEU A 125 5.43 -13.68 -1.12
C LEU A 125 6.92 -13.62 -1.47
N SER A 126 7.15 -13.76 -2.77
CA SER A 126 8.46 -13.66 -3.43
C SER A 126 8.25 -13.30 -4.89
N GLY A 127 9.29 -12.82 -5.56
CA GLY A 127 9.23 -12.50 -6.98
C GLY A 127 8.65 -11.11 -7.28
N PRO A 128 8.64 -10.73 -8.58
CA PRO A 128 8.30 -9.38 -9.02
C PRO A 128 6.80 -9.08 -9.01
N GLU A 129 5.93 -10.09 -8.99
CA GLU A 129 4.48 -9.97 -9.17
C GLU A 129 3.76 -9.34 -7.95
N GLY A 130 4.46 -9.14 -6.85
CA GLY A 130 3.91 -8.57 -5.63
C GLY A 130 2.74 -9.40 -5.09
N ALA A 131 1.66 -8.74 -4.68
CA ALA A 131 0.48 -9.40 -4.13
C ALA A 131 -0.56 -9.81 -5.18
N LYS A 132 -0.25 -9.75 -6.48
CA LYS A 132 -1.20 -10.05 -7.56
C LYS A 132 -1.74 -11.48 -7.50
N SER A 133 -0.88 -12.45 -7.15
CA SER A 133 -1.29 -13.85 -6.96
C SER A 133 -2.31 -13.99 -5.81
N VAL A 134 -2.08 -13.30 -4.69
CA VAL A 134 -3.00 -13.28 -3.53
C VAL A 134 -4.32 -12.60 -3.89
N LEU A 135 -4.28 -11.57 -4.74
CA LEU A 135 -5.49 -10.87 -5.17
C LEU A 135 -6.39 -11.77 -6.01
N ASN A 136 -5.78 -12.56 -6.91
CA ASN A 136 -6.50 -13.56 -7.70
C ASN A 136 -7.10 -14.66 -6.81
N GLU A 137 -6.35 -15.13 -5.80
CA GLU A 137 -6.85 -16.09 -4.80
C GLU A 137 -8.02 -15.50 -3.98
N ALA A 138 -8.03 -14.18 -3.78
CA ALA A 138 -9.04 -13.46 -3.02
C ALA A 138 -10.23 -12.94 -3.86
N ALA A 139 -10.33 -13.29 -5.15
CA ALA A 139 -11.25 -12.65 -6.09
C ALA A 139 -12.73 -12.61 -5.64
N GLU A 140 -13.21 -13.69 -5.00
CA GLU A 140 -14.58 -13.77 -4.46
C GLU A 140 -14.81 -12.91 -3.20
N PHE A 141 -13.73 -12.36 -2.64
CA PHE A 141 -13.72 -11.59 -1.42
C PHE A 141 -13.24 -10.16 -1.63
N CYS A 142 -13.33 -9.66 -2.86
CA CYS A 142 -12.99 -8.29 -3.19
C CYS A 142 -14.21 -7.36 -3.02
N CYS A 143 -13.98 -6.19 -2.45
CA CYS A 143 -14.97 -5.11 -2.39
C CYS A 143 -14.34 -3.84 -3.01
N PRO A 144 -14.55 -3.62 -4.32
CA PRO A 144 -13.99 -2.47 -5.01
C PRO A 144 -14.73 -1.18 -4.60
N VAL A 145 -13.96 -0.11 -4.41
CA VAL A 145 -14.47 1.24 -4.18
C VAL A 145 -14.30 2.04 -5.47
N LEU A 146 -15.40 2.26 -6.19
CA LEU A 146 -15.34 3.03 -7.43
C LEU A 146 -14.90 4.48 -7.14
N THR A 147 -14.00 4.98 -7.97
CA THR A 147 -13.56 6.38 -7.94
C THR A 147 -13.43 6.91 -9.35
N SER A 148 -13.89 8.15 -9.56
CA SER A 148 -13.70 8.89 -10.81
C SER A 148 -12.41 9.71 -10.81
N ASP A 149 -11.76 9.86 -9.65
CA ASP A 149 -10.49 10.55 -9.53
C ASP A 149 -9.35 9.57 -9.83
N GLU A 150 -9.02 9.43 -11.12
CA GLU A 150 -7.93 8.56 -11.56
C GLU A 150 -6.55 9.16 -11.25
N LYS A 151 -6.44 10.48 -11.03
CA LYS A 151 -5.17 11.11 -10.68
C LYS A 151 -4.70 10.67 -9.31
N ALA A 152 -5.62 10.58 -8.35
CA ALA A 152 -5.34 10.09 -7.00
C ALA A 152 -4.82 8.64 -6.95
N LEU A 153 -5.00 7.88 -8.04
CA LEU A 153 -4.60 6.48 -8.16
C LEU A 153 -3.31 6.27 -8.95
N ARG A 154 -2.69 7.36 -9.41
CA ARG A 154 -1.55 7.29 -10.30
C ARG A 154 -0.26 7.12 -9.51
N ASP A 155 0.43 6.02 -9.79
CA ASP A 155 1.86 5.83 -9.54
C ASP A 155 2.69 6.50 -10.64
N ILE A 156 3.78 7.16 -10.23
CA ILE A 156 4.71 7.84 -11.14
C ILE A 156 6.04 7.09 -11.15
N ASP A 157 6.25 6.28 -12.19
CA ASP A 157 7.47 5.49 -12.39
C ASP A 157 8.60 6.28 -13.11
N VAL A 158 8.31 7.41 -13.75
CA VAL A 158 9.29 8.15 -14.59
C VAL A 158 9.26 9.67 -14.38
N PRO A 159 10.40 10.37 -14.48
CA PRO A 159 10.50 11.83 -14.29
C PRO A 159 9.59 12.66 -15.22
N ASP A 160 9.26 12.14 -16.41
CA ASP A 160 8.39 12.81 -17.40
C ASP A 160 6.92 12.95 -16.97
N ASP A 161 6.54 12.40 -15.81
CA ASP A 161 5.19 12.48 -15.25
C ASP A 161 4.99 13.65 -14.26
N LEU A 162 6.03 14.44 -14.00
CA LEU A 162 5.90 15.69 -13.24
C LEU A 162 5.33 16.80 -14.15
N PRO A 163 4.17 17.40 -13.85
CA PRO A 163 3.79 18.63 -14.51
C PRO A 163 4.81 19.72 -14.14
N GLY A 164 5.34 20.39 -15.15
CA GLY A 164 6.21 21.56 -14.99
C GLY A 164 5.51 22.76 -14.33
#